data_AF-A0A1F9XJC3-F1
#
_entry.id   AF-A0A1F9XJC3-F1
#
_cell.length_a   1.000
_cell.length_b   1.000
_cell.length_c   1.000
_cell.angle_alpha   90.00
_cell.angle_beta   90.00
_cell.angle_gamma   90.00
#
_symmetry.space_group_name_H-M   'P 1'
#
loop_
_entity.id
_entity.type
_entity.pdbx_description
1 polymer ?
#
loop_
_entity_poly.entity_id
_entity_poly.type
_entity_poly.pdbx_seq_one_letter_code
_entity_poly.pdbx_strand_id
1 'polypeptide(L)'
;MKILLLFMAFMFFLTGLAYFYYPGLIVIINKWMRKIFFNDARVLYNRKKTGMIYVLVSLVVFYGAYTIKALPSDHSVKGGLYQAWCCYYQGEYAHAREISERVLQEDPENLVAMEQLMLVYFVQNDYRKADYYCTRILSKSPGNKRTKNMCATIQNKMKNAPKVSVNYFYSTIREIIS
;
A
#
# COMPACT_ATOMS: atom_id res chain seq x y z
N MET A 1 -6.10 8.57 8.55
CA MET A 1 -6.44 9.76 9.38
C MET A 1 -7.92 10.15 9.34
N LYS A 2 -8.58 10.23 8.17
CA LYS A 2 -9.98 10.68 8.07
C LYS A 2 -11.01 9.81 8.84
N ILE A 3 -10.88 8.47 8.78
CA ILE A 3 -11.76 7.54 9.52
C ILE A 3 -11.66 7.73 11.04
N LEU A 4 -10.46 7.94 11.58
CA LEU A 4 -10.26 8.12 13.02
C LEU A 4 -10.92 9.42 13.51
N LEU A 5 -10.80 10.49 12.72
CA LEU A 5 -11.41 11.78 13.03
C LEU A 5 -12.95 11.70 13.01
N LEU A 6 -13.50 10.96 12.04
CA LEU A 6 -14.93 10.69 11.95
C LEU A 6 -15.44 9.89 13.16
N PHE A 7 -14.69 8.86 13.56
CA PHE A 7 -15.02 8.05 14.73
C PHE A 7 -14.99 8.88 16.02
N MET A 8 -13.96 9.72 16.20
CA MET A 8 -13.84 10.61 17.36
C MET A 8 -14.99 11.63 17.40
N ALA A 9 -15.33 12.23 16.26
CA ALA A 9 -16.47 13.16 16.15
C ALA A 9 -17.80 12.46 16.52
N PHE A 10 -18.00 11.24 16.05
CA PHE A 10 -19.19 10.45 16.37
C PHE A 10 -19.30 10.13 17.86
N MET A 11 -18.19 9.78 18.53
CA MET A 11 -18.18 9.56 19.98
C MET A 11 -18.56 10.82 20.77
N PHE A 12 -18.03 11.99 20.40
CA PHE A 12 -18.41 13.25 21.06
C PHE A 12 -19.89 13.59 20.82
N PHE A 13 -20.38 13.38 19.61
CA PHE A 13 -21.78 13.62 19.28
C PHE A 13 -22.72 12.74 20.11
N LEU A 14 -22.45 11.44 20.21
CA LEU A 14 -23.22 10.51 21.05
C LEU A 14 -23.16 10.88 22.53
N THR A 15 -21.99 11.29 23.01
CA THR A 15 -21.83 11.74 24.40
C THR A 15 -22.66 12.99 24.66
N GLY A 16 -22.68 13.96 23.73
CA GLY A 16 -23.53 15.15 23.81
C GLY A 16 -25.02 14.81 23.86
N LEU A 17 -25.50 13.89 23.01
CA LEU A 17 -26.87 13.40 23.06
C LEU A 17 -27.20 12.71 24.39
N ALA A 18 -26.28 11.88 24.90
CA ALA A 18 -26.46 11.23 26.20
C ALA A 18 -26.59 12.24 27.35
N TYR A 19 -25.88 13.38 27.30
CA TYR A 19 -26.05 14.45 28.28
C TYR A 19 -27.42 15.14 28.18
N PHE A 20 -27.92 15.40 26.98
CA PHE A 20 -29.23 16.05 26.80
C PHE A 20 -30.40 15.16 27.20
N TYR A 21 -30.35 13.87 26.84
CA TYR A 21 -31.50 12.99 26.95
C TYR A 21 -31.41 11.96 28.10
N TYR A 22 -30.20 11.62 28.58
CA TYR A 22 -29.98 10.58 29.60
C TYR A 22 -28.96 11.00 30.69
N PRO A 23 -29.19 12.12 31.41
CA PRO A 23 -28.23 12.63 32.40
C PRO A 23 -27.95 11.63 33.54
N GLY A 24 -28.91 10.80 33.92
CA GLY A 24 -28.71 9.76 34.95
C GLY A 24 -27.65 8.72 34.57
N LEU A 25 -27.59 8.34 33.28
CA LEU A 25 -26.60 7.40 32.77
C LEU A 25 -25.20 7.98 32.86
N ILE A 26 -25.03 9.26 32.52
CA ILE A 26 -23.77 9.98 32.67
C ILE A 26 -23.29 9.99 34.12
N VAL A 27 -24.18 10.24 35.09
CA VAL A 27 -23.81 10.25 36.51
C VAL A 27 -23.33 8.86 36.96
N ILE A 28 -23.98 7.78 36.51
CA ILE A 28 -23.56 6.41 36.81
C ILE A 28 -22.17 6.13 36.21
N ILE A 29 -21.96 6.47 34.93
CA ILE A 29 -20.66 6.31 34.26
C ILE A 29 -19.59 7.11 35.00
N ASN A 30 -19.86 8.37 35.38
CA ASN A 30 -18.91 9.21 36.10
C ASN A 30 -18.55 8.62 37.46
N LYS A 31 -19.52 8.09 38.21
CA LYS A 31 -19.28 7.43 39.50
C LYS A 31 -18.43 6.17 39.34
N TRP A 32 -18.71 5.38 38.30
CA TRP A 32 -17.96 4.19 37.96
C TRP A 32 -16.51 4.52 37.54
N MET A 33 -16.33 5.50 36.66
CA MET A 33 -15.03 6.04 36.23
C MET A 33 -14.21 6.52 37.42
N ARG A 34 -14.83 7.26 38.36
CA ARG A 34 -14.16 7.73 39.57
C ARG A 34 -13.70 6.57 40.46
N LYS A 35 -14.49 5.51 40.57
CA LYS A 35 -14.13 4.35 41.39
C LYS A 35 -12.97 3.53 40.79
N ILE A 36 -12.90 3.43 39.47
CA ILE A 36 -11.91 2.58 38.78
C ILE A 36 -10.63 3.34 38.46
N PHE A 37 -10.74 4.49 37.80
CA PHE A 37 -9.59 5.23 37.27
C PHE A 37 -9.14 6.36 38.21
N PHE A 38 -10.08 7.08 38.84
CA PHE A 38 -9.80 8.27 39.65
C PHE A 38 -10.05 8.06 41.14
N ASN A 39 -9.76 6.87 41.66
CA ASN A 39 -9.89 6.62 43.08
C ASN A 39 -8.71 7.28 43.81
N ASP A 40 -8.98 8.41 44.46
CA ASP A 40 -7.98 9.28 45.07
C ASP A 40 -7.00 8.52 45.99
N ALA A 41 -7.50 7.58 46.79
CA ALA A 41 -6.67 6.76 47.67
C ALA A 41 -5.73 5.83 46.90
N ARG A 42 -6.21 5.20 45.82
CA ARG A 42 -5.41 4.27 44.99
C ARG A 42 -4.37 5.01 44.15
N VAL A 43 -4.74 6.19 43.64
CA VAL A 43 -3.84 7.05 42.86
C VAL A 43 -2.72 7.57 43.75
N LEU A 44 -3.03 8.03 44.97
CA LEU A 44 -2.01 8.53 45.90
C LEU A 44 -1.09 7.42 46.42
N TYR A 45 -1.65 6.25 46.73
CA TYR A 45 -0.89 5.10 47.24
C TYR A 45 0.08 4.52 46.19
N ASN A 46 -0.36 4.37 44.94
CA ASN A 46 0.45 3.80 43.85
C ASN A 46 1.00 4.84 42.87
N ARG A 47 1.10 6.12 43.27
CA ARG A 47 1.40 7.26 42.38
C ARG A 47 2.57 7.02 41.43
N LYS A 48 3.67 6.41 41.91
CA LYS A 48 4.87 6.12 41.10
C LYS A 48 4.61 5.06 40.02
N LYS A 49 3.90 3.98 40.36
CA LYS A 49 3.56 2.90 39.42
C LYS A 49 2.58 3.40 38.35
N THR A 50 1.54 4.11 38.78
CA THR A 50 0.55 4.70 37.87
C THR A 50 1.20 5.73 36.93
N GLY A 51 2.08 6.59 37.46
CA GLY A 51 2.84 7.54 36.64
C GLY A 51 3.76 6.86 35.62
N MET A 52 4.46 5.79 36.01
CA MET A 52 5.32 5.03 35.10
C MET A 52 4.53 4.41 33.94
N ILE A 53 3.33 3.89 34.19
CA ILE A 53 2.46 3.35 33.14
C ILE A 53 2.11 4.44 32.12
N TYR A 54 1.72 5.63 32.57
CA TYR A 54 1.43 6.74 31.65
C TYR A 54 2.63 7.16 30.83
N VAL A 55 3.82 7.22 31.42
CA VAL A 55 5.07 7.52 30.69
C VAL A 55 5.34 6.45 29.63
N LEU A 56 5.25 5.17 29.97
CA LEU A 56 5.45 4.07 29.02
C LEU A 56 4.43 4.11 27.87
N VAL A 57 3.15 4.31 28.18
CA VAL A 57 2.10 4.45 27.16
C VAL A 57 2.38 5.66 26.27
N SER A 58 2.81 6.79 26.84
CA SER A 58 3.15 7.98 26.06
C SER A 58 4.33 7.72 25.12
N LEU A 59 5.37 7.00 25.57
CA LEU A 59 6.51 6.63 24.72
C LEU A 59 6.09 5.72 23.58
N VAL A 60 5.20 4.76 23.81
CA VAL A 60 4.65 3.90 22.75
C VAL A 60 3.86 4.72 21.73
N VAL A 61 3.02 5.66 22.19
CA VAL A 61 2.27 6.57 21.32
C VAL A 61 3.19 7.50 20.54
N PHE A 62 4.22 8.08 21.17
CA PHE A 62 5.21 8.93 20.50
C PHE A 62 6.03 8.15 19.48
N TYR A 63 6.46 6.93 19.81
CA TYR A 63 7.14 6.03 18.87
C TYR A 63 6.22 5.69 17.70
N GLY A 64 4.96 5.34 17.96
CA GLY A 64 3.95 5.11 16.93
C GLY A 64 3.69 6.35 16.05
N ALA A 65 3.61 7.54 16.63
CA ALA A 65 3.44 8.78 15.88
C ALA A 65 4.68 9.11 15.02
N TYR A 66 5.88 8.89 15.58
CA TYR A 66 7.14 9.03 14.87
C TYR A 66 7.24 8.04 13.70
N THR A 67 6.87 6.78 13.92
CA THR A 67 6.87 5.75 12.86
C THR A 67 5.76 5.97 11.84
N ILE A 68 4.59 6.50 12.21
CA ILE A 68 3.55 6.92 11.24
C ILE A 68 4.03 8.09 10.39
N LYS A 69 4.82 9.01 10.97
CA LYS A 69 5.46 10.10 10.21
C LYS A 69 6.64 9.60 9.35
N ALA A 70 7.30 8.52 9.77
CA ALA A 70 8.41 7.86 9.07
C ALA A 70 7.96 6.72 8.13
N LEU A 71 6.68 6.33 8.16
CA LEU A 71 6.04 5.59 7.08
C LEU A 71 6.13 6.52 5.88
N PRO A 72 6.84 6.13 4.82
CA PRO A 72 6.98 6.99 3.66
C PRO A 72 5.59 7.15 3.03
N SER A 73 4.92 8.22 3.43
CA SER A 73 4.03 9.00 2.56
C SER A 73 4.84 9.79 1.53
N ASP A 74 6.15 9.53 1.48
CA ASP A 74 7.08 10.16 0.59
C ASP A 74 6.93 9.55 -0.80
N HIS A 75 6.68 10.41 -1.78
CA HIS A 75 6.82 10.13 -3.20
C HIS A 75 8.30 9.90 -3.58
N SER A 76 9.05 9.23 -2.71
CA SER A 76 10.44 8.85 -2.95
C SER A 76 10.45 7.64 -3.86
N VAL A 77 11.25 7.71 -4.92
CA VAL A 77 11.62 6.60 -5.83
C VAL A 77 11.73 5.26 -5.08
N LYS A 78 12.40 5.22 -3.91
CA LYS A 78 12.58 3.99 -3.12
C LYS A 78 11.29 3.47 -2.47
N GLY A 79 10.44 4.36 -1.97
CA GLY A 79 9.14 4.01 -1.41
C GLY A 79 8.19 3.47 -2.49
N GLY A 80 8.18 4.12 -3.66
CA GLY A 80 7.44 3.67 -4.84
C GLY A 80 7.83 2.25 -5.28
N LEU A 81 9.13 1.96 -5.36
CA LEU A 81 9.63 0.63 -5.71
C LEU A 81 9.13 -0.45 -4.73
N TYR A 82 9.16 -0.20 -3.41
CA TYR A 82 8.66 -1.18 -2.45
C TYR A 82 7.14 -1.42 -2.61
N GLN A 83 6.37 -0.34 -2.74
CA GLN A 83 4.92 -0.42 -2.91
C GLN A 83 4.54 -1.18 -4.19
N ALA A 84 5.25 -0.95 -5.30
CA ALA A 84 5.03 -1.67 -6.55
C ALA A 84 5.24 -3.18 -6.40
N TRP A 85 6.25 -3.62 -5.65
CA TRP A 85 6.43 -5.05 -5.33
C TRP A 85 5.29 -5.60 -4.49
N CYS A 86 4.83 -4.88 -3.47
CA CYS A 86 3.69 -5.30 -2.65
C CYS A 86 2.44 -5.52 -3.52
N CYS A 87 2.09 -4.54 -4.37
CA CYS A 87 0.96 -4.67 -5.29
C CYS A 87 1.14 -5.86 -6.26
N TYR A 88 2.36 -6.09 -6.77
CA TYR A 88 2.63 -7.24 -7.64
C TYR A 88 2.36 -8.57 -6.94
N TYR A 89 2.85 -8.76 -5.70
CA TYR A 89 2.64 -9.99 -4.93
C TYR A 89 1.19 -10.18 -4.47
N GLN A 90 0.43 -9.09 -4.34
CA GLN A 90 -1.00 -9.12 -4.06
C GLN A 90 -1.87 -9.38 -5.31
N GLY A 91 -1.27 -9.43 -6.50
CA GLY A 91 -1.99 -9.61 -7.77
C GLY A 91 -2.57 -8.31 -8.34
N GLU A 92 -2.30 -7.16 -7.72
CA GLU A 92 -2.74 -5.84 -8.17
C GLU A 92 -1.84 -5.27 -9.27
N TYR A 93 -1.74 -5.98 -10.38
CA TYR A 93 -0.79 -5.67 -11.46
C TYR A 93 -0.99 -4.28 -12.10
N ALA A 94 -2.22 -3.76 -12.12
CA ALA A 94 -2.50 -2.42 -12.62
C ALA A 94 -1.87 -1.33 -11.75
N HIS A 95 -1.98 -1.46 -10.42
CA HIS A 95 -1.38 -0.53 -9.46
C HIS A 95 0.15 -0.67 -9.45
N ALA A 96 0.67 -1.90 -9.48
CA ALA A 96 2.10 -2.14 -9.58
C ALA A 96 2.73 -1.45 -10.81
N ARG A 97 2.05 -1.51 -11.95
CA ARG A 97 2.46 -0.80 -13.18
C ARG A 97 2.46 0.71 -13.00
N GLU A 98 1.37 1.30 -12.53
CA GLU A 98 1.25 2.75 -12.38
C GLU A 98 2.35 3.32 -11.48
N ILE A 99 2.63 2.66 -10.36
CA ILE A 99 3.69 3.06 -9.43
C ILE A 99 5.06 2.95 -10.11
N SER A 100 5.34 1.85 -10.80
CA SER A 100 6.62 1.64 -11.48
C SER A 100 6.84 2.63 -12.64
N GLU A 101 5.78 2.98 -13.38
CA GLU A 101 5.81 4.01 -14.42
C GLU A 101 6.10 5.40 -13.84
N ARG A 102 5.50 5.74 -12.70
CA ARG A 102 5.78 6.99 -11.99
C ARG A 102 7.24 7.07 -11.54
N VAL A 103 7.77 5.97 -11.00
CA VAL A 103 9.19 5.88 -10.62
C VAL A 103 10.09 6.09 -11.84
N LEU A 104 9.73 5.54 -13.02
CA LEU A 104 10.48 5.76 -14.27
C LEU A 104 10.38 7.19 -14.81
N GLN A 105 9.33 7.95 -14.47
CA GLN A 105 9.22 9.36 -14.86
C GLN A 105 10.21 10.23 -14.10
N GLU A 106 10.45 9.90 -12.82
CA GLU A 106 11.41 10.60 -11.97
C GLU A 106 12.85 10.13 -12.23
N ASP A 107 13.05 8.82 -12.40
CA ASP A 107 14.34 8.20 -12.69
C ASP A 107 14.24 7.26 -13.92
N PRO A 108 14.41 7.79 -15.14
CA PRO A 108 14.27 7.03 -16.38
C PRO A 108 15.28 5.90 -16.58
N GLU A 109 16.33 5.84 -15.76
CA GLU A 109 17.37 4.81 -15.81
C GLU A 109 17.26 3.79 -14.66
N ASN A 110 16.19 3.87 -13.85
CA ASN A 110 16.00 2.99 -12.72
C ASN A 110 15.78 1.52 -13.14
N LEU A 111 16.82 0.70 -12.99
CA LEU A 111 16.78 -0.72 -13.39
C LEU A 111 15.73 -1.52 -12.61
N VAL A 112 15.45 -1.17 -11.35
CA VAL A 112 14.50 -1.91 -10.52
C VAL A 112 13.06 -1.66 -10.98
N ALA A 113 12.72 -0.41 -11.30
CA ALA A 113 11.40 -0.07 -11.83
C ALA A 113 11.19 -0.66 -13.23
N MET A 114 12.24 -0.72 -14.07
CA MET A 114 12.18 -1.43 -15.35
C MET A 114 11.94 -2.93 -15.15
N GLU A 115 12.60 -3.55 -14.16
CA GLU A 115 12.39 -4.97 -13.82
C GLU A 115 10.95 -5.23 -13.36
N GLN A 116 10.38 -4.34 -12.54
CA GLN A 116 8.99 -4.44 -12.10
C GLN A 116 8.02 -4.36 -13.28
N LEU A 117 8.21 -3.39 -14.19
CA LEU A 117 7.38 -3.28 -15.39
C LEU A 117 7.50 -4.50 -16.30
N MET A 118 8.73 -4.99 -16.52
CA MET A 118 8.97 -6.21 -17.28
C MET A 118 8.17 -7.40 -16.70
N LEU A 119 8.18 -7.59 -15.38
CA LEU A 119 7.45 -8.68 -14.71
C LEU A 119 5.94 -8.48 -14.77
N VAL A 120 5.46 -7.25 -14.53
CA VAL A 120 4.04 -6.93 -14.62
C VAL A 120 3.51 -7.20 -16.03
N TYR A 121 4.21 -6.73 -17.07
CA TYR A 121 3.82 -6.98 -18.46
C TYR A 121 3.91 -8.46 -18.83
N PHE A 122 4.88 -9.21 -18.29
CA PHE A 122 4.99 -10.65 -18.48
C PHE A 122 3.76 -11.39 -17.91
N VAL A 123 3.34 -11.07 -16.69
CA VAL A 123 2.15 -11.70 -16.06
C VAL A 123 0.85 -11.29 -16.78
N GLN A 124 0.80 -10.08 -17.33
CA GLN A 124 -0.30 -9.61 -18.16
C GLN A 124 -0.30 -10.20 -19.58
N ASN A 125 0.65 -11.07 -19.92
CA ASN A 125 0.86 -11.66 -21.25
C ASN A 125 1.18 -10.64 -22.36
N ASP A 126 1.54 -9.41 -22.02
CA ASP A 126 2.05 -8.42 -22.98
C ASP A 126 3.56 -8.64 -23.18
N TYR A 127 3.89 -9.74 -23.86
CA TYR A 127 5.28 -10.14 -24.06
C TYR A 127 6.09 -9.13 -24.88
N ARG A 128 5.43 -8.32 -25.72
CA ARG A 128 6.10 -7.26 -26.49
C ARG A 128 6.64 -6.16 -25.58
N LYS A 129 5.82 -5.65 -24.65
CA LYS A 129 6.28 -4.65 -23.67
C LYS A 129 7.28 -5.25 -22.68
N ALA A 130 7.08 -6.50 -22.28
CA ALA A 130 8.04 -7.19 -21.42
C ALA A 130 9.44 -7.27 -22.10
N ASP A 131 9.51 -7.61 -23.38
CA ASP A 131 10.77 -7.70 -24.14
C ASP A 131 11.45 -6.33 -24.32
N TYR A 132 10.66 -5.26 -24.50
CA TYR A 132 11.17 -3.89 -24.55
C TYR A 132 11.96 -3.52 -23.29
N TYR A 133 11.38 -3.72 -22.10
CA TYR A 133 12.07 -3.45 -20.84
C TYR A 133 13.23 -4.41 -20.60
N CYS A 134 13.09 -5.68 -20.96
CA CYS A 134 14.16 -6.68 -20.83
C CYS A 134 15.42 -6.27 -21.60
N THR A 135 15.25 -5.81 -22.85
CA THR A 135 16.36 -5.35 -23.70
C THR A 135 17.04 -4.11 -23.11
N ARG A 136 16.28 -3.17 -22.55
CA ARG A 136 16.84 -1.99 -21.85
C ARG A 136 17.64 -2.37 -20.60
N ILE A 137 17.17 -3.33 -19.81
CA ILE A 137 17.91 -3.79 -18.62
C ILE A 137 19.21 -4.48 -19.04
N LEU A 138 19.18 -5.32 -20.07
CA LEU A 138 20.37 -6.01 -20.58
C LEU A 138 21.41 -5.07 -21.20
N SER A 139 21.00 -3.97 -21.84
CA SER A 139 21.96 -3.00 -22.39
C SER A 139 22.77 -2.30 -21.31
N LYS A 140 22.18 -2.11 -20.12
CA LYS A 140 22.84 -1.51 -18.95
C LYS A 140 23.55 -2.54 -18.07
N SER A 141 23.08 -3.78 -18.03
CA SER A 141 23.61 -4.86 -17.18
C SER A 141 23.77 -6.18 -17.95
N PRO A 142 24.67 -6.24 -18.95
CA PRO A 142 24.81 -7.41 -19.83
C PRO A 142 25.36 -8.66 -19.13
N GLY A 143 25.94 -8.52 -17.93
CA GLY A 143 26.45 -9.63 -17.12
C GLY A 143 25.40 -10.36 -16.28
N ASN A 144 24.17 -9.83 -16.17
CA ASN A 144 23.17 -10.38 -15.27
C ASN A 144 22.53 -11.66 -15.83
N LYS A 145 22.98 -12.82 -15.34
CA LYS A 145 22.46 -14.15 -15.72
C LYS A 145 20.96 -14.27 -15.49
N ARG A 146 20.42 -13.69 -14.40
CA ARG A 146 18.99 -13.74 -14.08
C ARG A 146 18.18 -13.01 -15.13
N THR A 147 18.58 -11.79 -15.48
CA THR A 147 17.93 -11.00 -16.53
C THR A 147 17.98 -11.72 -17.88
N LYS A 148 19.14 -12.29 -18.25
CA LYS A 148 19.29 -13.07 -19.49
C LYS A 148 18.31 -14.24 -19.57
N ASN A 149 18.19 -15.01 -18.51
CA ASN A 149 17.25 -16.13 -18.44
C ASN A 149 15.80 -15.65 -18.59
N MET A 150 15.45 -14.56 -17.90
CA MET A 150 14.11 -13.97 -17.99
C MET A 150 13.80 -13.48 -19.41
N CYS A 151 14.73 -12.79 -20.08
CA CYS A 151 14.53 -12.35 -21.46
C CYS A 151 14.35 -13.53 -22.42
N ALA A 152 15.13 -14.59 -22.25
CA ALA A 152 14.95 -15.81 -23.05
C ALA A 152 13.55 -16.43 -22.85
N THR A 153 13.04 -16.44 -21.62
CA THR A 153 11.66 -16.89 -21.33
C THR A 153 10.62 -16.00 -22.01
N ILE A 154 10.77 -14.68 -21.93
CA ILE A 154 9.87 -13.70 -22.57
C ILE A 154 9.86 -13.90 -24.10
N GLN A 155 11.03 -14.05 -24.71
CA GLN A 155 11.16 -14.26 -26.16
C GLN A 155 10.55 -15.58 -26.62
N ASN A 156 10.75 -16.66 -25.87
CA ASN A 156 10.12 -17.95 -26.15
C ASN A 156 8.59 -17.86 -26.06
N LYS A 157 8.06 -17.19 -25.03
CA LYS A 157 6.62 -16.94 -24.89
C LYS A 157 6.08 -16.06 -26.02
N MET A 158 6.82 -15.04 -26.43
CA MET A 158 6.44 -14.18 -27.56
C MET A 158 6.39 -14.94 -28.89
N LYS A 159 7.36 -15.82 -29.15
CA LYS A 159 7.41 -16.66 -30.36
C LYS A 159 6.27 -17.67 -30.42
N ASN A 160 5.89 -18.22 -29.27
CA ASN A 160 4.86 -19.24 -29.15
C ASN A 160 3.47 -18.67 -28.84
N ALA A 161 3.36 -17.36 -28.58
CA ALA A 161 2.07 -16.71 -28.44
C ALA A 161 1.30 -16.92 -29.75
N PRO A 162 0.03 -17.36 -29.69
CA PRO A 162 -0.77 -17.49 -30.90
C PRO A 162 -0.72 -16.14 -31.61
N LYS A 163 -0.14 -16.11 -32.81
CA LYS A 163 -0.31 -14.97 -33.71
C LYS A 163 -1.81 -14.85 -33.87
N VAL A 164 -2.45 -13.91 -33.17
CA VAL A 164 -3.82 -13.52 -33.46
C VAL A 164 -3.77 -13.11 -34.91
N SER A 165 -4.21 -14.02 -35.78
CA SER A 165 -4.08 -13.85 -37.20
C SER A 165 -4.97 -12.66 -37.50
N VAL A 166 -4.36 -11.61 -38.02
CA VAL A 166 -5.06 -10.39 -38.44
C VAL A 166 -6.23 -10.75 -39.38
N ASN A 167 -6.14 -11.89 -40.07
CA ASN A 167 -7.22 -12.51 -40.83
C ASN A 167 -8.50 -12.82 -40.03
N TYR A 168 -8.44 -13.26 -38.77
CA TYR A 168 -9.64 -13.56 -37.98
C TYR A 168 -10.40 -12.28 -37.60
N PHE A 169 -9.66 -11.19 -37.37
CA PHE A 169 -10.26 -9.88 -37.10
C PHE A 169 -10.96 -9.32 -38.36
N TYR A 170 -10.32 -9.42 -39.53
CA TYR A 170 -10.93 -8.98 -40.80
C TYR A 170 -12.08 -9.87 -41.27
N SER A 171 -12.05 -11.19 -41.02
CA SER A 171 -13.18 -12.07 -41.36
C SER A 171 -14.41 -11.77 -40.51
N THR A 172 -14.23 -11.51 -39.21
CA THR A 172 -15.32 -11.17 -38.30
C THR A 172 -15.94 -9.81 -38.64
N ILE A 173 -15.11 -8.81 -39.00
CA ILE A 173 -15.61 -7.51 -39.47
C ILE A 173 -16.35 -7.64 -40.80
N ARG A 174 -15.89 -8.52 -41.70
CA ARG A 174 -16.56 -8.75 -42.99
C ARG A 174 -17.93 -9.41 -42.85
N GLU A 175 -18.10 -10.34 -41.91
CA GLU A 175 -19.41 -10.95 -41.58
C GLU A 175 -20.38 -9.95 -40.92
N ILE A 176 -19.88 -8.97 -40.17
CA ILE A 176 -20.72 -7.94 -39.54
C ILE A 176 -21.20 -6.89 -40.57
N ILE A 177 -20.46 -6.71 -41.66
CA ILE A 177 -20.72 -5.69 -42.69
C ILE A 177 -21.44 -6.28 -43.94
N SER A 178 -21.57 -7.61 -44.05
CA SER A 178 -22.36 -8.30 -45.09
C SER A 178 -23.78 -8.59 -44.64
#